data_AF-A0A949Z4A3-F1
#
_entry.id   AF-A0A949Z4A3-F1
#
_cell.length_a   1.000
_cell.length_b   1.000
_cell.length_c   1.000
_cell.angle_alpha   90.00
_cell.angle_beta   90.00
_cell.angle_gamma   90.00
#
_symmetry.space_group_name_H-M   'P 1'
#
loop_
_entity.id
_entity.type
_entity.pdbx_description
1 polymer ?
#
loop_
_entity_poly.entity_id
_entity_poly.type
_entity_poly.pdbx_seq_one_letter_code
_entity_poly.pdbx_strand_id
1 'polypeptide(L)'
;MKVGRALILLALVAFVVRASFAAEPPPALTPQAPVLDPRAPGFFDYLQFDEKYRRLLVAHTGSRTLDVIDVNDNSILRQESVGD
;
A
#
# COMPACT_ATOMS: atom_id res chain seq x y z
N MET A 1 26.16 43.53 -21.56
CA MET A 1 26.35 42.09 -21.88
C MET A 1 26.49 41.15 -20.68
N LYS A 2 26.75 41.63 -19.44
CA LYS A 2 26.98 40.76 -18.27
C LYS A 2 25.69 40.16 -17.66
N VAL A 3 24.57 40.89 -17.70
CA VAL A 3 23.28 40.47 -17.09
C VAL A 3 22.62 39.31 -17.85
N GLY A 4 22.70 39.30 -19.20
CA GLY A 4 22.11 38.23 -20.01
C GLY A 4 22.77 36.86 -19.81
N ARG A 5 24.09 36.83 -19.58
CA ARG A 5 24.83 35.60 -19.26
C ARG A 5 24.45 35.01 -17.91
N ALA A 6 24.24 35.86 -16.90
CA ALA A 6 23.84 35.43 -15.56
C ALA A 6 22.43 34.79 -15.55
N LEU A 7 21.48 35.36 -16.29
CA LEU A 7 20.13 34.78 -16.42
C LEU A 7 20.13 33.44 -17.17
N ILE A 8 20.95 33.30 -18.21
CA ILE A 8 21.07 32.02 -18.95
C ILE A 8 21.68 30.94 -18.06
N LEU A 9 22.70 31.27 -17.26
CA LEU A 9 23.29 30.33 -16.31
C LEU A 9 22.29 29.92 -15.22
N LEU A 10 21.51 30.86 -14.70
CA LEU A 10 20.49 30.56 -13.68
C LEU A 10 19.37 29.67 -14.23
N ALA A 11 18.90 29.93 -15.45
CA ALA A 11 17.90 29.10 -16.11
C ALA A 11 18.43 27.68 -16.40
N LEU A 12 19.70 27.56 -16.79
CA LEU A 12 20.35 26.26 -17.01
C LEU A 12 20.45 25.47 -15.71
N VAL A 13 20.84 26.11 -14.60
CA VAL A 13 20.90 25.46 -13.28
C VAL A 13 19.52 25.01 -12.83
N ALA A 14 18.49 25.87 -12.99
CA ALA A 14 17.11 25.50 -12.66
C ALA A 14 16.60 24.32 -13.50
N PHE A 15 16.97 24.25 -14.78
CA PHE A 15 16.62 23.14 -15.67
C PHE A 15 17.29 21.82 -15.25
N VAL A 16 18.59 21.86 -14.90
CA VAL A 16 19.34 20.68 -14.44
C VAL A 16 18.80 20.16 -13.10
N VAL A 17 18.50 21.05 -12.16
CA VAL A 17 17.94 20.67 -10.84
C VAL A 17 16.58 19.99 -11.00
N ARG A 18 15.74 20.43 -11.94
CA ARG A 18 14.42 19.82 -12.17
C ARG A 18 14.51 18.39 -12.73
N ALA A 19 15.51 18.11 -13.56
CA ALA A 19 15.72 16.78 -14.13
C ALA A 19 16.18 15.73 -13.10
N SER A 20 16.82 16.16 -12.02
CA SER A 20 17.32 15.27 -10.95
C SER A 20 16.24 14.79 -9.98
N PHE A 21 15.03 15.36 -10.02
CA PHE A 21 13.89 14.92 -9.19
C PHE A 21 12.92 14.00 -9.95
N ALA A 22 13.39 13.30 -10.99
CA ALA A 22 12.62 12.20 -11.55
C ALA A 22 12.44 11.15 -10.46
N ALA A 23 11.20 10.90 -10.05
CA ALA A 23 10.88 9.88 -9.06
C ALA A 23 11.32 8.52 -9.60
N GLU A 24 12.16 7.82 -8.83
CA GLU A 24 12.51 6.43 -9.14
C GLU A 24 11.22 5.59 -9.13
N PRO A 25 11.04 4.66 -10.08
CA PRO A 25 9.89 3.79 -10.07
C PRO A 25 9.80 3.07 -8.72
N PRO A 26 8.60 2.95 -8.12
CA PRO A 26 8.46 2.18 -6.90
C PRO A 26 9.00 0.76 -7.14
N PRO A 27 9.66 0.17 -6.12
CA PRO A 27 10.21 -1.17 -6.25
C PRO A 27 9.11 -2.16 -6.64
N ALA A 28 9.46 -3.11 -7.51
CA ALA A 28 8.54 -4.17 -7.89
C ALA A 28 8.13 -4.96 -6.63
N LEU A 29 6.84 -5.31 -6.55
CA LEU A 29 6.34 -6.14 -5.48
C LEU A 29 6.95 -7.55 -5.59
N THR A 30 7.54 -8.04 -4.51
CA THR A 30 8.01 -9.42 -4.41
C THR A 30 6.94 -10.26 -3.73
N PRO A 31 6.58 -11.44 -4.30
CA PRO A 31 5.68 -12.37 -3.63
C PRO A 31 6.21 -12.71 -2.23
N GLN A 32 5.34 -12.64 -1.24
CA GLN A 32 5.61 -13.04 0.13
C GLN A 32 4.88 -14.35 0.46
N ALA A 33 5.21 -14.97 1.58
CA ALA A 33 4.44 -16.09 2.09
C ALA A 33 2.96 -15.67 2.28
N PRO A 34 1.99 -16.51 1.90
CA PRO A 34 0.58 -16.22 2.12
C PRO A 34 0.26 -16.11 3.62
N VAL A 35 -0.67 -15.22 3.97
CA VAL A 35 -1.29 -15.21 5.29
C VAL A 35 -2.34 -16.31 5.33
N LEU A 36 -2.20 -17.23 6.29
CA LEU A 36 -3.14 -18.33 6.47
C LEU A 36 -4.21 -17.93 7.48
N ASP A 37 -5.47 -18.03 7.08
CA ASP A 37 -6.60 -17.92 7.99
C ASP A 37 -7.26 -19.29 8.17
N PRO A 38 -7.03 -19.99 9.30
CA PRO A 38 -7.61 -21.30 9.54
C PRO A 38 -9.11 -21.25 9.88
N ARG A 39 -9.71 -20.06 10.06
CA ARG A 39 -11.10 -19.88 10.49
C ARG A 39 -12.05 -19.61 9.33
N ALA A 40 -11.52 -19.44 8.12
CA ALA A 40 -12.28 -19.09 6.93
C ALA A 40 -12.18 -20.21 5.87
N PRO A 41 -13.25 -21.03 5.67
CA PRO A 41 -13.21 -22.11 4.69
C PRO A 41 -13.43 -21.61 3.26
N GLY A 42 -12.44 -21.79 2.37
CA GLY A 42 -12.60 -21.54 0.94
C GLY A 42 -11.80 -20.35 0.43
N PHE A 43 -12.45 -19.45 -0.30
CA PHE A 43 -11.80 -18.31 -0.99
C PHE A 43 -12.26 -16.98 -0.39
N PHE A 44 -11.43 -15.94 -0.56
CA PHE A 44 -11.70 -14.59 -0.09
C PHE A 44 -12.01 -13.69 -1.28
N ASP A 45 -13.24 -13.19 -1.36
CA ASP A 45 -13.67 -12.29 -2.44
C ASP A 45 -13.62 -10.81 -2.03
N TYR A 46 -13.66 -10.52 -0.72
CA TYR A 46 -13.82 -9.16 -0.21
C TYR A 46 -12.76 -8.83 0.85
N LEU A 47 -11.79 -8.01 0.43
CA LEU A 47 -10.65 -7.59 1.24
C LEU A 47 -10.53 -6.06 1.23
N GLN A 48 -10.30 -5.46 2.39
CA GLN A 48 -10.00 -4.03 2.52
C GLN A 48 -8.80 -3.83 3.45
N PHE A 49 -7.80 -3.09 2.98
CA PHE A 49 -6.70 -2.64 3.84
C PHE A 49 -7.12 -1.38 4.59
N ASP A 50 -6.97 -1.40 5.91
CA ASP A 50 -7.17 -0.29 6.84
C ASP A 50 -5.81 0.30 7.21
N GLU A 51 -5.37 1.31 6.44
CA GLU A 51 -4.06 1.94 6.59
C GLU A 51 -3.84 2.56 7.97
N LYS A 52 -4.90 3.15 8.56
CA LYS A 52 -4.81 3.87 9.83
C LYS A 52 -4.37 2.95 10.97
N TYR A 53 -4.88 1.72 10.97
CA TYR A 53 -4.60 0.75 12.02
C TYR A 53 -3.71 -0.42 11.55
N ARG A 54 -3.30 -0.41 10.28
CA ARG A 54 -2.51 -1.47 9.63
C ARG A 54 -3.15 -2.85 9.74
N ARG A 55 -4.44 -2.93 9.38
CA ARG A 55 -5.22 -4.17 9.45
C ARG A 55 -5.74 -4.56 8.07
N LEU A 56 -5.93 -5.85 7.86
CA LEU A 56 -6.71 -6.38 6.75
C LEU A 56 -8.10 -6.76 7.27
N LEU A 57 -9.14 -6.25 6.61
CA LEU A 57 -10.53 -6.57 6.87
C LEU A 57 -11.00 -7.55 5.80
N VAL A 58 -11.47 -8.71 6.23
CA VAL A 58 -11.75 -9.85 5.36
C VAL A 58 -13.18 -10.29 5.57
N ALA A 59 -14.07 -9.97 4.62
CA ALA A 59 -15.45 -10.41 4.69
C ALA A 59 -15.59 -11.77 4.01
N HIS A 60 -16.01 -12.76 4.79
CA HIS A 60 -16.15 -14.13 4.35
C HIS A 60 -17.64 -14.49 4.24
N THR A 61 -18.15 -14.46 3.01
CA THR A 61 -19.58 -14.65 2.72
C THR A 61 -20.05 -16.07 2.99
N GLY A 62 -19.19 -17.07 2.81
CA GLY A 62 -19.52 -18.47 3.06
C GLY A 62 -19.73 -18.81 4.54
N SER A 63 -18.97 -18.19 5.45
CA SER A 63 -19.09 -18.38 6.90
C SER A 63 -19.88 -17.26 7.60
N ARG A 64 -20.27 -16.21 6.87
CA ARG A 64 -20.92 -15.01 7.41
C ARG A 64 -20.10 -14.37 8.53
N THR A 65 -18.80 -14.24 8.29
CA THR A 65 -17.87 -13.62 9.24
C THR A 65 -17.10 -12.46 8.63
N LEU A 66 -16.63 -11.57 9.50
CA LEU A 66 -15.64 -10.56 9.22
C LEU A 66 -14.41 -10.86 10.07
N ASP A 67 -13.30 -11.18 9.42
CA ASP A 67 -12.01 -11.40 10.05
C ASP A 67 -11.19 -10.09 10.02
N VAL A 68 -10.55 -9.79 11.13
CA VAL A 68 -9.68 -8.62 11.31
C VAL A 68 -8.27 -9.14 11.59
N ILE A 69 -7.36 -8.89 10.64
CA ILE A 69 -5.98 -9.42 10.68
C ILE A 69 -5.00 -8.27 10.89
N ASP A 70 -4.07 -8.40 11.82
CA ASP A 70 -2.93 -7.48 11.97
C ASP A 70 -1.90 -7.77 10.88
N VAL A 71 -1.49 -6.76 10.11
CA VAL A 71 -0.58 -6.95 8.97
C VAL A 71 0.90 -6.89 9.40
N ASN A 72 1.20 -6.55 10.64
CA ASN A 72 2.57 -6.55 11.16
C ASN A 72 3.06 -7.97 11.48
N ASP A 73 2.20 -8.79 12.05
CA ASP A 73 2.52 -10.16 12.48
C ASP A 73 1.61 -11.24 11.87
N ASN A 74 0.67 -10.84 11.02
CA ASN A 74 -0.31 -11.71 10.35
C ASN A 74 -1.25 -12.45 11.32
N SER A 75 -1.43 -11.94 12.55
CA SER A 75 -2.33 -12.54 13.53
C SER A 75 -3.79 -12.15 13.28
N ILE A 76 -4.71 -13.10 13.49
CA ILE A 76 -6.16 -12.81 13.49
C ILE A 76 -6.51 -12.18 14.84
N LEU A 77 -6.75 -10.87 14.83
CA LEU A 77 -7.14 -10.11 16.01
C LEU A 77 -8.55 -10.49 16.46
N ARG A 78 -9.50 -10.56 15.52
CA ARG A 78 -10.91 -10.87 15.78
C ARG A 78 -11.59 -11.53 14.59
N GLN A 79 -12.64 -12.29 14.89
CA GLN A 79 -13.61 -12.81 13.95
C GLN A 79 -14.99 -12.44 14.47
N GLU A 80 -15.78 -11.72 13.68
CA GLU A 80 -17.12 -11.26 14.06
C GLU A 80 -18.16 -11.87 13.12
N SER A 81 -19.27 -12.37 13.67
CA SER A 81 -20.42 -12.76 12.85
C SER A 81 -21.10 -11.52 12.27
N VAL A 82 -21.48 -11.56 10.99
CA VAL A 82 -22.17 -10.45 10.32
C VAL A 82 -23.68 -10.67 10.16
N GLY A 83 -24.24 -11.67 10.86
CA GLY A 83 -25.67 -12.00 10.84
C GLY A 83 -26.04 -13.15 9.91
N ASP A 84 -27.34 -13.43 9.82
CA ASP A 84 -27.95 -14.48 8.99
C ASP A 84 -28.50 -13.98 7.65
#